data_AF-A0AAV4KC16-F1
#
_entry.id   AF-A0AAV4KC16-F1
#
_cell.length_a   1.000
_cell.length_b   1.000
_cell.length_c   1.000
_cell.angle_alpha   90.00
_cell.angle_beta   90.00
_cell.angle_gamma   90.00
#
_symmetry.space_group_name_H-M   'P 1'
#
loop_
_entity.id
_entity.type
_entity.pdbx_description
1 polymer ?
#
loop_
_entity_poly.entity_id
_entity_poly.type
_entity_poly.pdbx_seq_one_letter_code
_entity_poly.pdbx_strand_id
1 'polypeptide(L)' 'MAPDPGKWERMAFIPKSRYVSDPAPADRTPFPVYSALVAQWTQAGRAVPGMPDREWERLMAAPVWPR' A
#
# COMPACT_ATOMS: atom_id res chain seq x y z
N MET A 1 22.26 -43.91 -24.03
CA MET A 1 23.22 -42.86 -24.43
C MET A 1 22.46 -41.55 -24.46
N ALA A 2 22.62 -40.69 -23.44
CA ALA A 2 22.07 -39.34 -23.45
C ALA A 2 23.09 -38.38 -24.09
N PRO A 3 22.67 -37.39 -24.91
CA PRO A 3 23.60 -36.47 -25.54
C PRO A 3 24.27 -35.56 -24.50
N ASP A 4 25.57 -35.31 -24.69
CA ASP A 4 26.38 -34.44 -23.83
C ASP A 4 25.70 -33.08 -23.61
N PRO A 5 25.64 -32.56 -22.38
CA PRO A 5 25.17 -31.21 -22.14
C PRO A 5 26.19 -30.23 -22.71
N GLY A 6 25.92 -29.75 -23.93
CA GLY A 6 26.74 -28.77 -24.61
C GLY A 6 27.10 -27.60 -23.70
N LYS A 7 28.39 -27.27 -23.66
CA LYS A 7 29.04 -26.08 -23.09
C LYS A 7 28.17 -24.82 -23.10
N TRP A 8 27.46 -24.60 -21.99
CA TRP A 8 26.78 -23.34 -21.70
C TRP A 8 27.82 -22.32 -21.22
N GLU A 9 28.31 -21.48 -22.12
CA GLU A 9 29.20 -20.38 -21.76
C GLU A 9 28.37 -19.17 -21.33
N ARG A 10 28.58 -18.70 -20.08
CA ARG A 10 27.91 -17.50 -19.56
C ARG A 10 28.48 -16.26 -20.23
N MET A 11 27.80 -15.76 -21.26
CA MET A 11 28.07 -14.42 -21.80
C MET A 11 27.49 -13.36 -20.87
N ALA A 12 28.30 -12.84 -19.94
CA ALA A 12 27.96 -11.65 -19.17
C ALA A 12 28.21 -10.38 -20.00
N PHE A 13 27.40 -10.17 -21.05
CA PHE A 13 27.39 -8.90 -21.77
C PHE A 13 25.97 -8.35 -21.75
N ILE A 14 25.63 -7.63 -20.69
CA ILE A 14 24.42 -6.80 -20.67
C ILE A 14 24.77 -5.54 -21.46
N PRO A 15 24.24 -5.33 -22.68
CA PRO A 15 24.55 -4.13 -23.45
C PRO A 15 24.11 -2.90 -22.67
N LYS A 16 24.88 -1.80 -22.74
CA LYS A 16 24.52 -0.56 -22.01
C LYS A 16 23.15 0.00 -22.39
N SER A 17 22.63 -0.34 -23.57
CA SER A 17 21.26 -0.01 -23.98
C SER A 17 20.17 -0.67 -23.13
N ARG A 18 20.50 -1.69 -22.34
CA ARG A 18 19.61 -2.33 -21.36
C ARG A 18 19.73 -1.74 -19.95
N TYR A 19 20.50 -0.68 -19.73
CA TYR A 19 20.35 0.12 -18.52
C TYR A 19 18.99 0.81 -18.57
N VAL A 20 17.98 0.11 -18.07
CA VAL A 20 16.74 0.74 -17.63
C VAL A 20 17.15 1.64 -16.47
N SER A 21 16.88 2.93 -16.58
CA SER A 21 17.04 3.86 -15.47
C SER A 21 16.38 3.29 -14.23
N ASP A 22 16.99 3.47 -13.05
CA ASP A 22 16.34 3.06 -11.80
C ASP A 22 14.91 3.61 -11.76
N PRO A 23 13.91 2.79 -11.42
CA PRO A 23 12.55 3.28 -11.29
C PRO A 23 12.56 4.43 -10.29
N ALA A 24 11.83 5.50 -10.63
CA ALA A 24 11.62 6.61 -9.69
C ALA A 24 11.22 6.03 -8.32
N PRO A 25 11.70 6.62 -7.21
CA PRO A 25 11.38 6.11 -5.88
C PRO A 25 9.86 5.99 -5.78
N ALA A 26 9.39 4.75 -5.59
CA ALA A 26 7.97 4.47 -5.50
C ALA A 26 7.36 5.37 -4.42
N ASP A 27 6.16 5.89 -4.70
CA ASP A 27 5.41 6.68 -3.74
C ASP A 27 5.36 5.92 -2.42
N ARG A 28 5.87 6.55 -1.34
CA ARG A 28 6.13 5.88 -0.05
C ARG A 28 4.85 5.55 0.71
N THR A 29 3.69 5.81 0.12
CA THR A 29 2.41 5.36 0.65
C THR A 29 2.20 3.90 0.27
N PRO A 30 2.33 2.95 1.22
CA PRO A 30 2.21 1.52 0.90
C PRO A 30 0.83 1.14 0.34
N PHE A 31 -0.19 1.99 0.53
CA PHE A 31 -1.57 1.75 0.08
C PHE A 31 -2.24 3.06 -0.39
N PRO A 32 -1.92 3.59 -1.58
CA PRO A 32 -2.34 4.93 -2.01
C PRO A 32 -3.86 5.10 -2.08
N VAL A 33 -4.58 4.07 -2.55
CA VAL A 33 -6.05 4.08 -2.62
C VAL A 33 -6.67 4.07 -1.23
N TYR A 34 -6.16 3.23 -0.34
CA TYR A 34 -6.67 3.14 1.04
C TYR A 34 -6.43 4.46 1.80
N SER A 35 -5.24 5.04 1.68
CA SER A 35 -4.93 6.32 2.32
C SER A 35 -5.81 7.46 1.80
N ALA A 36 -6.11 7.49 0.49
CA ALA A 36 -7.00 8.49 -0.09
C ALA A 36 -8.43 8.35 0.44
N LEU A 37 -8.94 7.11 0.55
CA LEU A 37 -10.28 6.85 1.07
C LEU A 37 -10.40 7.23 2.55
N VAL A 38 -9.40 6.87 3.36
CA VAL A 38 -9.31 7.26 4.77
C VAL A 38 -9.33 8.78 4.93
N ALA A 39 -8.56 9.50 4.11
CA ALA A 39 -8.55 10.96 4.13
C ALA A 39 -9.92 11.55 3.77
N GLN A 40 -10.57 11.04 2.71
CA GLN A 40 -11.89 11.49 2.28
C GLN A 40 -12.97 11.26 3.35
N TRP A 41 -12.98 10.09 3.98
CA TRP A 41 -13.95 9.77 5.04
C TRP A 41 -13.72 10.61 6.29
N THR A 42 -12.46 10.82 6.67
CA THR A 42 -12.10 11.70 7.80
C THR A 42 -12.61 13.12 7.55
N GLN A 43 -12.36 13.66 6.35
CA GLN A 43 -12.81 15.01 5.98
C GLN A 43 -14.35 15.13 5.91
N ALA A 44 -15.03 14.06 5.51
CA ALA A 44 -16.48 13.98 5.49
C ALA A 44 -17.11 13.71 6.87
N GLY A 45 -16.31 13.60 7.94
CA GLY A 45 -16.79 13.29 9.29
C GLY A 45 -17.40 11.90 9.42
N ARG A 46 -16.99 10.95 8.57
CA ARG A 46 -17.47 9.56 8.60
C ARG A 46 -16.58 8.70 9.50
N ALA A 47 -17.14 7.58 9.97
CA ALA A 47 -16.37 6.56 10.68
C ALA A 47 -15.28 5.98 9.77
N VAL A 48 -14.06 5.84 10.31
CA VAL A 48 -12.90 5.31 9.61
C VAL A 48 -12.48 3.99 10.25
N PRO A 49 -12.31 2.90 9.47
CA PRO A 49 -11.85 1.63 10.00
C PRO A 49 -10.51 1.76 10.75
N GLY A 50 -10.45 1.19 11.96
CA GLY A 50 -9.25 1.25 12.81
C GLY A 50 -9.11 2.55 13.62
N MET A 51 -10.02 3.51 13.48
CA MET A 51 -10.06 4.72 14.30
C MET A 51 -11.31 4.73 15.20
N PRO A 52 -11.20 5.15 16.48
CA PRO A 52 -12.36 5.30 17.35
C PRO A 52 -13.37 6.30 16.78
N ASP A 53 -14.67 5.96 16.87
CA ASP A 53 -15.75 6.82 16.43
C ASP A 53 -16.15 7.79 17.57
N ARG A 54 -15.89 9.08 17.35
CA ARG A 54 -16.18 10.14 18.33
C ARG A 54 -17.67 10.43 18.51
N GLU A 55 -18.50 10.14 17.52
CA GLU A 55 -19.95 10.26 17.66
C GLU A 55 -20.47 9.15 18.55
N TRP A 56 -20.01 7.93 18.32
CA TRP A 56 -20.30 6.79 19.18
C TRP A 56 -19.84 7.03 20.62
N GLU A 57 -18.61 7.50 20.83
CA GLU A 57 -18.12 7.84 22.17
C GLU A 57 -19.00 8.87 22.88
N ARG A 58 -19.46 9.90 22.15
CA ARG A 58 -20.36 10.93 22.71
C ARG A 58 -21.73 10.36 23.08
N LEU A 59 -22.31 9.49 22.24
CA LEU A 59 -23.58 8.83 22.54
C LEU A 59 -23.46 7.93 23.77
N MET A 60 -22.37 7.17 23.86
CA MET A 60 -22.11 6.29 25.00
C MET A 60 -21.81 7.05 26.30
N ALA A 61 -21.29 8.29 26.21
CA ALA A 61 -21.04 9.14 27.37
C ALA A 61 -22.30 9.86 27.88
N ALA A 62 -23.38 9.91 27.10
CA ALA A 62 -24.64 10.51 27.52
C ALA A 62 -25.38 9.59 28.51
N PRO A 63 -26.00 10.13 29.57
CA PRO A 63 -26.87 9.33 30.42
C PRO A 63 -28.04 8.79 29.59
N VAL A 64 -28.27 7.47 29.65
CA VAL A 64 -29.35 6.76 28.93
C VAL A 64 -30.75 7.31 29.25
N TRP A 65 -30.91 7.98 30.39
CA TRP A 65 -32.18 8.53 30.84
C TRP A 65 -32.09 10.04 31.09
N PRO A 66 -33.00 10.86 30.53
CA PRO A 66 -33.13 12.26 30.90
C PRO A 66 -33.59 12.35 32.38
N ARG A 67 -33.02 13.30 33.12
CA ARG A 67 -33.52 13.69 34.44
C ARG A 67 -34.72 14.61 34.33
#